data_AF-K1ZN93-F1
#
_entry.id   AF-K1ZN93-F1
#
_cell.length_a   1.000
_cell.length_b   1.000
_cell.length_c   1.000
_cell.angle_alpha   90.00
_cell.angle_beta   90.00
_cell.angle_gamma   90.00
#
_symmetry.space_group_name_H-M   'P 1'
#
loop_
_entity.id
_entity.type
_entity.pdbx_description
1 polymer ?
#
loop_
_entity_poly.entity_id
_entity_poly.type
_entity_poly.pdbx_seq_one_letter_code
_entity_poly.pdbx_strand_id
1 'polypeptide(L)'
;DQGWLQAERYGFSKRTKPQALIALAFIHHLAIAKNVPLFQLIRWLIDSAPQGIIEFIPKEDPTILNMLSLREDIFVDYHQDVFESLLITHAKIVKQEKVSKSGRTLYWYDRNNA
;
A
#
# COMPACT_ATOMS: atom_id res chain seq x y z
N ASP A 1 12.93 11.72 14.04
CA ASP A 1 12.21 12.33 15.13
C ASP A 1 11.26 11.22 15.58
N GLN A 2 11.76 10.39 16.49
CA GLN A 2 11.07 9.29 17.19
C GLN A 2 11.82 9.00 18.49
N GLY A 3 11.15 8.37 19.47
CA GLY A 3 11.68 8.09 20.81
C GLY A 3 11.46 9.25 21.79
N TRP A 4 12.10 9.17 22.96
CA TRP A 4 12.01 10.22 23.99
C TRP A 4 12.50 11.57 23.45
N LEU A 5 11.66 12.60 23.59
CA LEU A 5 11.90 13.96 23.05
C LEU A 5 12.25 13.99 21.55
N GLN A 6 11.80 12.98 20.80
CA GLN A 6 12.08 12.82 19.37
C GLN A 6 13.58 12.68 19.01
N ALA A 7 14.43 12.38 19.99
CA ALA A 7 15.89 12.46 19.84
C ALA A 7 16.56 11.12 19.52
N GLU A 8 15.85 10.00 19.62
CA GLU A 8 16.50 8.68 19.50
C GLU A 8 16.70 8.22 18.06
N ARG A 9 15.71 8.45 17.19
CA ARG A 9 15.75 7.94 15.81
C ARG A 9 15.18 8.96 14.85
N TYR A 10 15.79 9.10 13.67
CA TYR A 10 15.17 9.85 12.58
C TYR A 10 13.80 9.27 12.21
N GLY A 11 12.90 10.15 11.77
CA GLY A 11 11.56 9.76 11.34
C GLY A 11 11.72 8.95 10.06
N PHE A 12 10.79 8.05 9.75
CA PHE A 12 10.97 7.10 8.65
C PHE A 12 11.40 7.78 7.34
N SER A 13 10.74 8.87 6.95
CA SER A 13 11.07 9.68 5.76
C SER A 13 12.43 10.38 5.79
N LYS A 14 13.04 10.53 6.97
CA LYS A 14 14.36 11.14 7.17
C LYS A 14 15.48 10.09 7.26
N ARG A 15 15.17 8.80 7.34
CA ARG A 15 16.19 7.75 7.52
C ARG A 15 16.97 7.47 6.23
N THR A 16 16.31 7.50 5.09
CA THR A 16 16.92 7.25 3.78
C THR A 16 16.00 7.76 2.66
N LYS A 17 16.56 7.93 1.46
CA LYS A 17 15.85 8.24 0.22
C LYS A 17 16.02 7.07 -0.75
N PRO A 18 15.21 6.00 -0.61
CA PRO A 18 15.37 4.82 -1.44
C PRO A 18 14.96 5.11 -2.88
N GLN A 19 15.61 4.44 -3.83
CA GLN A 19 15.25 4.53 -5.24
C GLN A 19 14.07 3.64 -5.60
N ALA A 20 13.83 2.57 -4.83
CA ALA A 20 12.71 1.67 -5.03
C ALA A 20 12.13 1.19 -3.70
N LEU A 21 10.84 0.83 -3.68
CA LEU A 21 10.20 0.13 -2.57
C LEU A 21 9.55 -1.18 -3.02
N ILE A 22 9.37 -2.09 -2.05
CA ILE A 22 8.62 -3.34 -2.23
C ILE A 22 7.64 -3.45 -1.07
N ALA A 23 6.34 -3.49 -1.37
CA ALA A 23 5.24 -3.55 -0.42
C ALA A 23 4.34 -4.76 -0.73
N LEU A 24 4.81 -5.97 -0.39
CA LEU A 24 4.10 -7.23 -0.62
C LEU A 24 3.20 -7.55 0.57
N ALA A 25 1.96 -7.94 0.29
CA ALA A 25 0.97 -8.23 1.33
C ALA A 25 0.80 -7.09 2.35
N PHE A 26 1.24 -5.88 2.03
CA PHE A 26 1.48 -4.87 3.06
C PHE A 26 0.26 -3.98 3.27
N ILE A 27 -0.41 -3.60 2.18
CA ILE A 27 -1.42 -2.54 2.22
C ILE A 27 -2.65 -2.92 3.04
N HIS A 28 -3.05 -4.19 3.03
CA HIS A 28 -4.24 -4.66 3.75
C HIS A 28 -4.02 -4.65 5.27
N HIS A 29 -2.78 -4.84 5.76
CA HIS A 29 -2.49 -4.69 7.19
C HIS A 29 -2.74 -3.26 7.69
N LEU A 30 -2.50 -2.25 6.86
CA LEU A 30 -2.73 -0.86 7.24
C LEU A 30 -4.16 -0.41 6.96
N ALA A 31 -4.67 -0.67 5.77
CA ALA A 31 -6.01 -0.26 5.38
C ALA A 31 -7.10 -0.95 6.20
N ILE A 32 -6.99 -2.28 6.32
CA ILE A 32 -7.96 -3.09 7.02
C ILE A 32 -7.57 -3.13 8.50
N ALA A 33 -6.46 -3.77 8.89
CA ALA A 33 -6.21 -4.04 10.31
C ALA A 33 -5.90 -2.78 11.17
N LYS A 34 -5.53 -1.66 10.56
CA LYS A 34 -5.24 -0.37 11.26
C LYS A 34 -6.13 0.79 10.83
N ASN A 35 -7.16 0.55 10.02
CA ASN A 35 -8.13 1.55 9.55
C ASN A 35 -7.47 2.79 8.91
N VAL A 36 -6.32 2.61 8.25
CA VAL A 36 -5.65 3.70 7.53
C VAL A 36 -6.37 3.97 6.22
N PRO A 37 -6.83 5.20 5.92
CA PRO A 37 -7.49 5.49 4.66
C PRO A 37 -6.60 5.15 3.46
N LEU A 38 -7.13 4.42 2.49
CA LEU A 38 -6.35 3.88 1.37
C LEU A 38 -5.62 4.99 0.61
N PHE A 39 -6.27 6.13 0.36
CA PHE A 39 -5.66 7.28 -0.33
C PHE A 39 -4.41 7.81 0.38
N GLN A 40 -4.41 7.87 1.72
CA GLN A 40 -3.25 8.33 2.49
C GLN A 40 -2.12 7.32 2.41
N LEU A 41 -2.44 6.03 2.47
CA LEU A 41 -1.48 4.94 2.39
C LEU A 41 -0.78 4.91 1.02
N ILE A 42 -1.54 4.99 -0.07
CA ILE A 42 -0.98 4.99 -1.43
C ILE A 42 -0.08 6.20 -1.66
N ARG A 43 -0.53 7.39 -1.26
CA ARG A 43 0.30 8.60 -1.30
C ARG A 43 1.59 8.43 -0.51
N TRP A 44 1.51 7.92 0.72
CA TRP A 44 2.67 7.72 1.60
C TRP A 44 3.69 6.71 1.02
N LEU A 45 3.22 5.62 0.39
CA LEU A 45 4.09 4.67 -0.28
C LEU A 45 4.82 5.33 -1.46
N ILE A 46 4.09 5.99 -2.36
CA ILE A 46 4.67 6.62 -3.56
C ILE A 46 5.62 7.77 -3.18
N ASP A 47 5.32 8.51 -2.12
CA ASP A 47 6.21 9.55 -1.60
C ASP A 47 7.52 8.99 -1.04
N SER A 48 7.53 7.72 -0.62
CA SER A 48 8.70 7.07 -0.02
C SER A 48 9.78 6.68 -1.04
N ALA A 49 9.40 6.30 -2.27
CA ALA A 49 10.34 5.93 -3.33
C ALA A 49 9.75 6.24 -4.72
N PRO A 50 10.56 6.71 -5.69
CA PRO A 50 10.05 7.08 -7.01
C PRO A 50 9.50 5.90 -7.84
N GLN A 51 9.89 4.67 -7.52
CA GLN A 51 9.38 3.46 -8.18
C GLN A 51 9.21 2.33 -7.16
N GLY A 52 8.46 1.30 -7.51
CA GLY A 52 8.35 0.15 -6.64
C GLY A 52 7.29 -0.86 -7.06
N ILE A 53 7.18 -1.92 -6.27
CA ILE A 53 6.18 -2.96 -6.43
C ILE A 53 5.23 -2.93 -5.24
N ILE A 54 3.92 -2.83 -5.49
CA ILE A 54 2.87 -2.91 -4.48
C ILE A 54 2.00 -4.12 -4.81
N GLU A 55 1.77 -4.98 -3.81
CA GLU A 55 0.82 -6.09 -3.94
C GLU A 55 -0.56 -5.65 -3.40
N PHE A 56 -1.58 -5.75 -4.26
CA PHE A 56 -2.98 -5.59 -3.88
C PHE A 56 -3.62 -6.95 -3.59
N ILE A 57 -4.38 -7.01 -2.50
CA ILE A 57 -5.03 -8.23 -2.00
C ILE A 57 -6.53 -7.94 -2.00
N PRO A 58 -7.33 -8.66 -2.81
CA PRO A 58 -8.78 -8.43 -2.88
C PRO A 58 -9.48 -8.99 -1.63
N LYS A 59 -10.69 -8.49 -1.32
CA LYS A 59 -11.41 -8.82 -0.08
C LYS A 59 -11.76 -10.31 0.04
N GLU A 60 -11.87 -10.99 -1.09
CA GLU A 60 -12.15 -12.43 -1.19
C GLU A 60 -10.93 -13.29 -0.82
N ASP A 61 -9.75 -12.70 -0.62
CA ASP A 61 -8.56 -13.43 -0.18
C ASP A 61 -8.75 -13.99 1.25
N PRO A 62 -8.37 -15.25 1.50
CA PRO A 62 -8.53 -15.88 2.82
C PRO A 62 -7.93 -15.07 3.97
N THR A 63 -6.85 -14.33 3.70
CA THR A 63 -6.18 -13.48 4.71
C THR A 63 -7.11 -12.33 5.14
N ILE A 64 -7.77 -11.66 4.20
CA ILE A 64 -8.67 -10.55 4.49
C ILE A 64 -9.97 -11.07 5.12
N LEU A 65 -10.52 -12.18 4.61
CA LEU A 65 -11.68 -12.83 5.22
C LEU A 65 -11.42 -13.16 6.70
N ASN A 66 -10.24 -13.69 7.03
CA ASN A 66 -9.84 -13.94 8.41
C ASN A 66 -9.74 -12.65 9.24
N MET A 67 -9.18 -11.57 8.68
CA MET A 67 -9.11 -10.26 9.37
C MET A 67 -10.49 -9.63 9.65
N LEU A 68 -11.48 -9.94 8.82
CA LEU A 68 -12.86 -9.46 8.96
C LEU A 68 -13.73 -10.43 9.78
N SER A 69 -13.24 -11.61 10.15
CA SER A 69 -14.03 -12.62 10.86
C SER A 69 -14.59 -12.15 12.21
N LEU A 70 -13.94 -11.17 12.85
CA LEU A 70 -14.30 -10.66 14.18
C LEU A 70 -14.76 -9.20 14.16
N ARG A 71 -14.99 -8.59 12.99
CA ARG A 71 -15.41 -7.19 12.89
C ARG A 71 -16.13 -6.86 11.59
N GLU A 72 -16.95 -5.83 11.63
CA GLU A 72 -17.71 -5.34 10.48
C GLU A 72 -16.80 -4.83 9.35
N ASP A 73 -17.18 -5.11 8.11
CA ASP A 73 -16.51 -4.59 6.92
C ASP A 73 -16.97 -3.15 6.63
N ILE A 74 -16.29 -2.19 7.25
CA ILE A 74 -16.50 -0.75 7.04
C ILE A 74 -15.59 -0.17 5.92
N PHE A 75 -14.81 -1.01 5.22
CA PHE A 75 -13.76 -0.56 4.31
C PHE A 75 -14.29 -0.38 2.88
N VAL A 76 -15.20 0.58 2.70
CA VAL A 76 -15.90 0.83 1.43
C VAL A 76 -14.98 1.25 0.29
N ASP A 77 -13.84 1.89 0.59
CA ASP A 77 -12.88 2.33 -0.42
C ASP A 77 -11.82 1.27 -0.75
N TYR A 78 -11.86 0.11 -0.08
CA TYR A 78 -10.89 -0.95 -0.29
C TYR A 78 -11.31 -1.87 -1.44
N HIS A 79 -11.18 -1.35 -2.66
CA HIS A 79 -11.41 -2.07 -3.90
C HIS A 79 -10.25 -1.86 -4.88
N GLN A 80 -10.08 -2.80 -5.81
CA GLN A 80 -8.95 -2.80 -6.74
C GLN A 80 -8.99 -1.59 -7.69
N ASP A 81 -10.16 -1.24 -8.19
CA ASP A 81 -10.41 -0.08 -9.05
C ASP A 81 -10.10 1.26 -8.34
N VAL A 82 -10.48 1.39 -7.07
CA VAL A 82 -10.14 2.55 -6.23
C VAL A 82 -8.62 2.61 -6.00
N PHE A 83 -8.00 1.48 -5.68
CA PHE A 83 -6.54 1.38 -5.55
C PHE A 83 -5.81 1.82 -6.83
N GLU A 84 -6.22 1.29 -7.98
CA GLU A 84 -5.63 1.62 -9.29
C GLU A 84 -5.80 3.11 -9.61
N SER A 85 -7.00 3.66 -9.38
CA SER A 85 -7.30 5.08 -9.59
C SER A 85 -6.42 5.99 -8.74
N LEU A 86 -6.24 5.64 -7.45
CA LEU A 86 -5.34 6.35 -6.54
C LEU A 86 -3.88 6.24 -6.96
N LEU A 87 -3.44 5.06 -7.41
CA LEU A 87 -2.07 4.83 -7.85
C LEU A 87 -1.76 5.66 -9.11
N ILE A 88 -2.65 5.65 -10.10
CA ILE A 88 -2.50 6.40 -11.37
C ILE A 88 -2.49 7.91 -11.14
N THR A 89 -3.16 8.40 -10.10
CA THR A 89 -3.15 9.83 -9.73
C THR A 89 -1.76 10.32 -9.30
N HIS A 90 -0.86 9.42 -8.93
CA HIS A 90 0.44 9.76 -8.33
C HIS A 90 1.65 9.14 -9.04
N ALA A 91 1.45 8.11 -9.86
CA ALA A 91 2.50 7.42 -10.61
C ALA A 91 1.93 6.66 -11.81
N LYS A 92 2.78 6.32 -12.78
CA LYS A 92 2.41 5.43 -13.88
C LYS A 92 2.46 3.97 -13.44
N ILE A 93 1.42 3.19 -13.76
CA ILE A 93 1.47 1.73 -13.67
C ILE A 93 2.24 1.20 -14.87
N VAL A 94 3.44 0.69 -14.66
CA VAL A 94 4.33 0.15 -15.70
C VAL A 94 3.92 -1.26 -16.10
N LYS A 95 3.60 -2.11 -15.11
CA LYS A 95 3.15 -3.48 -15.30
C LYS A 95 2.22 -3.88 -14.16
N GLN A 96 1.23 -4.70 -14.50
CA GLN A 96 0.42 -5.42 -13.53
C GLN A 96 0.48 -6.93 -13.79
N GLU A 97 0.47 -7.73 -12.73
CA GLU A 97 0.51 -9.19 -12.84
C GLU A 97 -0.29 -9.84 -11.72
N LYS A 98 -1.30 -10.64 -12.09
CA LYS A 98 -2.07 -11.45 -11.14
C LYS A 98 -1.26 -12.69 -10.77
N VAL A 99 -0.95 -12.84 -9.48
CA VAL A 99 -0.01 -13.85 -8.96
C VAL A 99 -0.67 -14.94 -8.12
N SER A 100 -1.98 -14.85 -7.87
CA SER A 100 -2.70 -15.88 -7.13
C SER A 100 -4.07 -16.19 -7.73
N LYS A 101 -4.58 -17.38 -7.39
CA LYS A 101 -5.97 -17.77 -7.66
C LYS A 101 -6.98 -16.91 -6.91
N SER A 102 -6.61 -16.36 -5.75
CA SER A 102 -7.43 -15.42 -4.99
C SER A 102 -7.50 -14.02 -5.62
N GLY A 103 -6.74 -13.75 -6.69
CA GLY A 103 -6.77 -12.47 -7.39
C GLY A 103 -5.74 -11.45 -6.90
N ARG A 104 -4.76 -11.85 -6.08
CA ARG A 104 -3.66 -10.99 -5.65
C ARG A 104 -2.90 -10.49 -6.87
N THR A 105 -2.64 -9.20 -6.91
CA THR A 105 -2.07 -8.54 -8.10
C THR A 105 -0.89 -7.68 -7.69
N LEU A 106 0.24 -7.86 -8.37
CA LEU A 106 1.42 -7.02 -8.24
C LEU A 106 1.32 -5.86 -9.22
N TYR A 107 1.63 -4.66 -8.74
CA TYR A 107 1.71 -3.44 -9.54
C TYR A 107 3.11 -2.88 -9.44
N TRP A 108 3.79 -2.77 -10.58
CA TRP A 108 5.00 -1.97 -10.71
C TRP A 108 4.60 -0.54 -11.06
N TYR A 109 4.92 0.39 -10.17
CA TYR A 109 4.72 1.82 -10.40
C TYR A 109 6.04 2.56 -10.65
N ASP A 110 5.96 3.66 -11.39
CA ASP A 110 7.05 4.61 -11.62
C ASP A 110 6.51 6.05 -11.67
N ARG A 111 6.99 6.90 -10.76
CA ARG A 111 6.65 8.33 -10.65
C ARG A 111 7.56 9.20 -11.51
N ASN A 112 8.75 8.74 -11.89
CA ASN A 112 9.65 9.54 -12.72
C ASN A 112 9.14 9.68 -14.16
N ASN A 113 8.26 8.77 -14.58
CA ASN A 113 7.64 8.70 -15.89
C ASN A 113 6.14 9.01 -15.86
N ALA A 114 5.67 9.73 -14.84
CA ALA A 114 4.28 10.11 -14.62
C ALA A 114 4.00 11.56 -15.01
#